data_AF-A0A946ZQI8-F1
#
_entry.id   AF-A0A946ZQI8-F1
#
_cell.length_a   1.000
_cell.length_b   1.000
_cell.length_c   1.000
_cell.angle_alpha   90.00
_cell.angle_beta   90.00
_cell.angle_gamma   90.00
#
_symmetry.space_group_name_H-M   'P 1'
#
loop_
_entity.id
_entity.type
_entity.pdbx_description
1 polymer ?
#
loop_
_entity_poly.entity_id
_entity_poly.type
_entity_poly.pdbx_seq_one_letter_code
_entity_poly.pdbx_strand_id
1 'polypeptide(L)'
;GGHLAHLGGALLGYMYARQLTKGRDIGEGFAKFLDSLAAFFKPGDKKAPMKTVYRKKGAQKKSKIDYDKESRQRKIDSILDKISKSGYESLSKAEKDFLFKAGKEE
;
A
#
# COMPACT_ATOMS: atom_id res chain seq x y z
N GLY A 1 2.90 -11.78 0.95
CA GLY A 1 2.92 -11.50 2.40
C GLY A 1 1.58 -11.06 3.02
N GLY A 2 0.52 -10.81 2.23
CA GLY A 2 -0.71 -10.19 2.77
C GLY A 2 -1.67 -11.10 3.57
N HIS A 3 -1.54 -12.43 3.49
CA HIS A 3 -2.46 -13.34 4.19
C HIS A 3 -2.27 -13.32 5.72
N LEU A 4 -1.02 -13.24 6.21
CA LEU A 4 -0.72 -13.06 7.63
C LEU A 4 -1.19 -11.69 8.13
N ALA A 5 -1.08 -10.65 7.31
CA ALA A 5 -1.59 -9.32 7.63
C ALA A 5 -3.13 -9.29 7.69
N HIS A 6 -3.83 -10.02 6.81
CA HIS A 6 -5.29 -10.14 6.87
C HIS A 6 -5.76 -10.97 8.07
N LEU A 7 -5.12 -12.09 8.37
CA LEU A 7 -5.46 -12.90 9.55
C LEU A 7 -5.18 -12.14 10.85
N GLY A 8 -4.05 -11.43 10.91
CA GLY A 8 -3.71 -10.55 12.02
C GLY A 8 -4.68 -9.38 12.17
N GLY A 9 -5.05 -8.72 11.08
CA GLY A 9 -6.02 -7.63 11.06
C GLY A 9 -7.43 -8.08 11.45
N ALA A 10 -7.87 -9.25 10.99
CA ALA A 10 -9.15 -9.83 11.36
C ALA A 10 -9.20 -10.20 12.85
N LEU A 11 -8.13 -10.81 13.38
CA LEU A 11 -8.04 -11.16 14.81
C LEU A 11 -8.03 -9.91 15.69
N LEU A 12 -7.19 -8.92 15.37
CA LEU A 12 -7.13 -7.64 16.09
C LEU A 12 -8.45 -6.87 16.01
N GLY A 13 -9.06 -6.82 14.82
CA GLY A 13 -10.36 -6.18 14.60
C GLY A 13 -11.49 -6.85 15.41
N TYR A 14 -11.51 -8.18 15.48
CA TYR A 14 -12.48 -8.93 16.28
C TYR A 14 -12.28 -8.71 17.79
N MET A 15 -11.04 -8.75 18.28
CA MET A 15 -10.74 -8.47 19.70
C MET A 15 -11.13 -7.05 20.08
N TYR A 16 -10.84 -6.08 19.22
CA TYR A 16 -11.20 -4.68 19.41
C TYR A 16 -12.72 -4.47 19.42
N ALA A 17 -13.44 -5.02 18.45
CA ALA A 17 -14.91 -4.96 18.40
C ALA A 17 -15.56 -5.58 19.64
N ARG A 18 -15.04 -6.73 20.12
CA ARG A 18 -15.52 -7.39 21.33
C ARG A 18 -15.23 -6.60 22.61
N GLN A 19 -14.20 -5.76 22.61
CA GLN A 19 -13.85 -4.92 23.75
C GLN A 19 -14.69 -3.63 23.78
N LEU A 20 -15.08 -3.10 22.61
CA LEU A 20 -16.00 -1.97 22.46
C LEU A 20 -17.43 -2.28 22.93
N THR A 21 -17.94 -3.48 22.64
CA THR A 21 -19.31 -3.88 23.02
C THR A 21 -19.51 -4.07 24.52
N LYS A 22 -18.43 -4.08 25.32
CA LYS A 22 -18.48 -4.18 26.79
C LYS A 22 -18.86 -2.87 27.50
N GLY A 23 -19.16 -1.78 26.77
CA GLY A 23 -19.86 -0.60 27.32
C GLY A 23 -19.14 0.14 28.45
N ARG A 24 -17.85 -0.12 28.65
CA ARG A 24 -16.99 0.63 29.57
C ARG A 24 -16.55 1.89 28.82
N ASP A 25 -16.48 3.05 29.48
CA ASP A 25 -16.13 4.41 28.95
C ASP A 25 -14.75 4.54 28.25
N ILE A 26 -14.25 3.44 27.69
CA ILE A 26 -13.05 3.31 26.86
C ILE A 26 -13.15 4.21 25.63
N GLY A 27 -14.34 4.60 25.19
CA GLY A 27 -14.55 5.48 24.04
C GLY A 27 -13.75 6.77 24.13
N GLU A 28 -13.69 7.41 25.30
CA GLU A 28 -12.97 8.68 25.46
C GLU A 28 -11.45 8.51 25.47
N GLY A 29 -10.94 7.48 26.16
CA GLY A 29 -9.51 7.17 26.17
C GLY A 29 -9.01 6.68 24.81
N PHE A 30 -9.82 5.89 24.12
CA PHE A 30 -9.53 5.41 22.77
C PHE A 30 -9.60 6.52 21.72
N ALA A 31 -10.57 7.43 21.83
CA ALA A 31 -10.63 8.62 20.97
C ALA A 31 -9.36 9.47 21.12
N LYS A 32 -8.93 9.75 22.35
CA LYS A 32 -7.67 10.48 22.64
C LYS A 32 -6.44 9.76 22.06
N PHE A 33 -6.40 8.43 22.13
CA PHE A 33 -5.35 7.63 21.51
C PHE A 33 -5.34 7.76 19.98
N LEU A 34 -6.50 7.63 19.34
CA LEU A 34 -6.62 7.80 17.88
C LEU A 34 -6.26 9.22 17.44
N ASP A 35 -6.68 10.24 18.18
CA ASP A 35 -6.33 11.64 17.89
C ASP A 35 -4.82 11.87 18.00
N SER A 36 -4.17 11.30 19.00
CA SER A 36 -2.70 11.36 19.17
C SER A 36 -1.97 10.66 18.01
N LEU A 37 -2.44 9.47 17.63
CA LEU A 37 -1.90 8.71 16.51
C LEU A 37 -2.08 9.50 15.20
N ALA A 38 -3.27 10.05 14.96
CA ALA A 38 -3.56 10.88 13.80
C ALA A 38 -2.71 12.15 13.78
N ALA A 39 -2.49 12.80 14.92
CA ALA A 39 -1.62 13.97 15.04
C ALA A 39 -0.16 13.65 14.70
N PHE A 40 0.32 12.44 15.04
CA PHE A 40 1.66 11.98 14.68
C PHE A 40 1.83 11.72 13.18
N PHE A 41 0.78 11.23 12.51
CA PHE A 41 0.79 11.00 11.06
C PHE A 41 0.40 12.21 10.23
N LYS A 42 -0.24 13.22 10.82
CA LYS A 42 -0.52 14.48 10.14
C LYS A 42 0.82 15.19 9.86
N PRO A 43 1.18 15.43 8.58
CA PRO A 43 2.30 16.29 8.28
C PRO A 43 1.96 17.66 8.85
N GLY A 44 2.75 18.11 9.84
CA GLY A 44 2.42 19.31 10.60
C GLY A 44 2.09 20.47 9.65
N ASP A 45 1.00 21.18 9.95
CA ASP A 45 0.51 22.37 9.24
C ASP A 45 1.49 23.56 9.34
N LYS A 46 2.75 23.32 9.05
CA LYS A 46 3.74 24.38 8.82
C LYS A 46 3.43 24.89 7.43
N LYS A 47 2.59 25.91 7.36
CA LYS A 47 2.44 26.73 6.15
C LYS A 47 3.85 27.22 5.79
N ALA A 48 4.49 26.51 4.85
CA ALA A 48 5.79 26.91 4.35
C ALA A 48 5.64 28.34 3.81
N PRO A 49 6.55 29.28 4.14
CA PRO A 49 6.52 30.60 3.52
C PRO A 49 6.66 30.39 2.01
N MET A 50 5.57 30.64 1.28
CA MET A 50 5.46 30.34 -0.14
C MET A 50 6.41 31.27 -0.90
N LYS A 51 7.63 30.80 -1.20
CA LYS A 51 8.59 31.52 -2.03
C LYS A 51 8.12 31.43 -3.48
N THR A 52 7.45 32.46 -3.96
CA THR A 52 7.01 32.57 -5.36
C THR A 52 8.23 32.74 -6.27
N VAL A 53 8.70 31.64 -6.84
CA VAL A 53 9.64 31.67 -7.97
C VAL A 53 8.84 31.56 -9.26
N TYR A 54 9.03 32.53 -10.17
CA TYR A 54 8.41 32.54 -11.48
C TYR A 54 8.84 31.30 -12.28
N ARG A 55 7.95 30.32 -12.38
CA ARG A 55 8.20 29.07 -13.10
C ARG A 55 7.80 29.26 -14.55
N LYS A 56 8.79 29.54 -15.42
CA LYS A 56 8.62 29.45 -16.88
C LYS A 56 8.00 28.08 -17.19
N LYS A 57 6.91 28.03 -17.97
CA LYS A 57 6.28 26.78 -18.43
C LYS A 57 7.27 25.99 -19.29
N GLY A 58 8.18 25.26 -18.64
CA GLY A 58 8.98 24.24 -19.27
C GLY A 58 8.01 23.20 -19.80
N ALA A 59 8.10 22.96 -21.10
CA ALA A 59 7.29 22.01 -21.85
C ALA A 59 6.98 20.78 -20.99
N GLN A 60 5.69 20.49 -20.82
CA GLN A 60 5.23 19.23 -20.26
C GLN A 60 5.90 18.13 -21.10
N LYS A 61 6.98 17.53 -20.60
CA LYS A 61 7.50 16.29 -21.14
C LYS A 61 6.35 15.31 -20.96
N LYS A 62 5.58 15.07 -22.03
CA LYS A 62 4.73 13.89 -22.15
C LYS A 62 5.65 12.73 -21.77
N SER A 63 5.45 12.17 -20.58
CA SER A 63 6.06 10.91 -20.21
C SER A 63 5.68 9.96 -21.33
N LYS A 64 6.66 9.58 -22.16
CA LYS A 64 6.47 8.51 -23.14
C LYS A 64 5.86 7.36 -22.34
N ILE A 65 4.63 6.97 -22.70
CA ILE A 65 4.04 5.75 -22.19
C ILE A 65 5.04 4.67 -22.57
N ASP A 66 5.71 4.15 -21.55
CA ASP A 66 6.71 3.11 -21.71
C ASP A 66 5.90 1.83 -21.88
N TYR A 67 5.48 1.56 -23.12
CA TYR A 67 4.66 0.39 -23.48
C TYR A 67 5.29 -0.92 -22.97
N ASP A 68 6.61 -0.94 -22.81
CA ASP A 68 7.34 -2.06 -22.22
C ASP A 68 7.09 -2.20 -20.72
N LYS A 69 6.91 -1.11 -19.97
CA LYS A 69 6.51 -1.17 -18.55
C LYS A 69 5.09 -1.70 -18.40
N GLU A 70 4.16 -1.22 -19.21
CA GLU A 70 2.76 -1.66 -19.12
C GLU A 70 2.61 -3.14 -19.47
N SER A 71 3.29 -3.59 -20.53
CA SER A 71 3.28 -5.00 -20.92
C SER A 71 3.99 -5.90 -19.90
N ARG A 72 5.08 -5.43 -19.26
CA ARG A 72 5.72 -6.12 -18.14
C ARG A 72 4.77 -6.23 -16.94
N GLN A 73 4.09 -5.15 -16.57
CA GLN A 73 3.16 -5.13 -15.44
C GLN A 73 2.01 -6.12 -15.64
N ARG A 74 1.40 -6.13 -16.84
CA ARG A 74 0.33 -7.10 -17.17
C ARG A 74 0.77 -8.56 -17.02
N LYS A 75 2.03 -8.87 -17.37
CA LYS A 75 2.60 -10.22 -17.17
C LYS A 75 2.80 -10.53 -15.69
N ILE A 76 3.27 -9.57 -14.89
CA ILE A 76 3.40 -9.73 -13.43
C ILE A 76 2.02 -10.03 -12.83
N ASP A 77 1.01 -9.22 -13.15
CA ASP A 77 -0.35 -9.38 -12.61
C ASP A 77 -0.94 -10.75 -12.96
N SER A 78 -0.74 -11.21 -14.20
CA SER A 78 -1.20 -12.53 -14.65
C SER A 78 -0.54 -13.68 -13.88
N ILE A 79 0.75 -13.55 -13.55
CA ILE A 79 1.50 -14.51 -12.75
C ILE A 79 1.00 -14.49 -11.30
N LEU A 80 0.74 -13.31 -10.73
CA LEU A 80 0.21 -13.16 -9.38
C LEU A 80 -1.19 -13.79 -9.25
N ASP A 81 -2.05 -13.64 -10.25
CA ASP A 81 -3.37 -14.29 -10.28
C ASP A 81 -3.27 -15.82 -10.28
N LYS A 82 -2.31 -16.36 -11.04
CA LYS A 82 -2.05 -17.81 -11.10
C LYS A 82 -1.53 -18.33 -9.76
N ILE A 83 -0.63 -17.60 -9.11
CA ILE A 83 -0.19 -17.91 -7.74
C ILE A 83 -1.37 -17.86 -6.77
N SER A 84 -2.25 -16.85 -6.89
CA SER A 84 -3.41 -16.71 -6.01
C SER A 84 -4.42 -17.85 -6.15
N LYS A 85 -4.55 -18.44 -7.34
CA LYS A 85 -5.50 -19.53 -7.61
C LYS A 85 -4.94 -20.91 -7.29
N SER A 86 -3.69 -21.19 -7.67
CA SER A 86 -3.11 -22.54 -7.65
C SER A 86 -1.75 -22.64 -6.95
N GLY A 87 -1.26 -21.54 -6.37
CA GLY A 87 -0.01 -21.51 -5.60
C GLY A 87 1.26 -21.37 -6.46
N TYR A 88 2.39 -21.08 -5.81
CA TYR A 88 3.67 -20.81 -6.48
C TYR A 88 4.19 -22.01 -7.30
N GLU A 89 3.89 -23.24 -6.88
CA GLU A 89 4.31 -24.44 -7.59
C GLU A 89 3.60 -24.64 -8.95
N SER A 90 2.50 -23.93 -9.18
CA SER A 90 1.80 -23.94 -10.47
C SER A 90 2.45 -23.07 -11.56
N LEU A 91 3.53 -22.34 -11.22
CA LEU A 91 4.28 -21.52 -12.17
C LEU A 91 5.29 -22.37 -12.96
N SER A 92 5.36 -22.10 -14.26
CA SER A 92 6.44 -22.60 -15.11
C SER A 92 7.78 -21.99 -14.70
N LYS A 93 8.88 -22.67 -15.05
CA LYS A 93 10.24 -22.19 -14.78
C LYS A 93 10.47 -20.76 -15.28
N ALA A 94 9.95 -20.44 -16.47
CA ALA A 94 10.05 -19.12 -17.07
C ALA A 94 9.26 -18.04 -16.29
N GLU A 95 8.07 -18.36 -15.77
CA GLU A 95 7.29 -17.44 -14.94
C GLU A 95 7.98 -17.17 -13.59
N LYS A 96 8.58 -18.20 -12.98
CA LYS A 96 9.37 -18.07 -11.74
C LYS A 96 10.60 -17.18 -11.95
N ASP A 97 11.35 -17.42 -13.03
CA ASP A 97 12.54 -16.63 -13.38
C ASP A 97 12.20 -15.16 -13.67
N PHE A 98 11.05 -14.92 -14.34
CA PHE A 98 10.56 -13.58 -14.62
C PHE A 98 10.18 -12.83 -13.34
N LEU A 99 9.45 -13.48 -12.41
CA LEU A 99 9.07 -12.88 -11.13
C LEU A 99 10.31 -12.53 -10.28
N PHE A 100 11.33 -13.38 -10.30
CA PHE A 100 12.58 -13.13 -9.59
C PHE A 100 13.37 -11.93 -10.14
N LYS A 101 13.39 -11.75 -11.47
CA LYS A 101 14.01 -10.58 -12.10
C LYS A 101 13.24 -9.30 -11.78
N ALA A 102 11.91 -9.34 -11.84
CA ALA A 102 11.07 -8.18 -11.51
C ALA A 102 11.31 -7.66 -10.08
N GLY A 103 11.49 -8.56 -9.10
CA GLY A 103 11.78 -8.17 -7.71
C GLY A 103 13.22 -7.67 -7.44
N LYS A 104 14.13 -7.72 -8.41
CA LYS A 104 15.50 -7.17 -8.31
C LYS A 104 15.68 -5.81 -8.98
N GLU A 105 14.75 -5.45 -9.86
CA GLU A 105 14.79 -4.18 -10.62
C GLU A 105 14.03 -3.04 -9.93
N GLU A 106 13.27 -3.35 -8.86
CA GLU A 106 12.71 -2.39 -7.89
C GLU A 106 13.65 -2.20 -6.70
#